data_AF-A0A136WG85-F1
#
_entry.id   AF-A0A136WG85-F1
#
_cell.length_a   1.000
_cell.length_b   1.000
_cell.length_c   1.000
_cell.angle_alpha   90.00
_cell.angle_beta   90.00
_cell.angle_gamma   90.00
#
_symmetry.space_group_name_H-M   'P 1'
#
loop_
_entity.id
_entity.type
_entity.pdbx_description
1 polymer ?
#
loop_
_entity_poly.entity_id
_entity_poly.type
_entity_poly.pdbx_seq_one_letter_code
_entity_poly.pdbx_strand_id
1 'polypeptide(L)'
;MEDTVIVVMLKDRETGFLEKELGSYSFSEDVGMVYNIYAVESEEGKKVVLRLSCDKEIEDWEYDAIFDYYDMEPLAAQVESVEEEEGHYNPVWVIQFTFSDTHEEMEKKISHIVNTHKKELLSVYDAIADKKDDYIEE
;
A
#
# COMPACT_ATOMS: atom_id res chain seq x y z
N MET A 1 -10.49 -1.54 -20.40
CA MET A 1 -10.03 -0.97 -19.13
C MET A 1 -8.91 -0.02 -19.48
N GLU A 2 -8.86 1.15 -18.85
CA GLU A 2 -7.74 2.07 -19.01
C GLU A 2 -6.60 1.57 -18.11
N ASP A 3 -5.40 1.48 -18.66
CA ASP A 3 -4.22 1.10 -17.88
C ASP A 3 -3.92 2.21 -16.87
N THR A 4 -3.65 1.83 -15.63
CA THR A 4 -3.22 2.79 -14.60
C THR A 4 -1.70 2.89 -14.61
N VAL A 5 -1.17 4.11 -14.63
CA VAL A 5 0.27 4.36 -14.62
C VAL A 5 0.70 4.84 -13.24
N ILE A 6 1.63 4.12 -12.64
CA ILE A 6 2.30 4.52 -11.40
C ILE A 6 3.66 5.10 -11.74
N VAL A 7 3.93 6.31 -11.25
CA VAL A 7 5.22 6.98 -11.41
C VAL A 7 5.93 7.02 -10.07
N VAL A 8 7.11 6.41 -9.99
CA VAL A 8 7.96 6.45 -8.79
C VAL A 8 8.91 7.64 -8.91
N MET A 9 8.69 8.62 -8.04
CA MET A 9 9.50 9.83 -7.95
C MET A 9 10.47 9.74 -6.76
N LEU A 10 11.70 10.21 -6.95
CA LEU A 10 12.63 10.47 -5.86
C LEU A 10 12.14 11.67 -5.05
N LYS A 11 11.99 11.47 -3.75
CA LYS A 11 11.59 12.47 -2.77
C LYS A 11 12.80 12.84 -1.91
N ASP A 12 13.09 14.13 -1.85
CA ASP A 12 14.10 14.66 -0.95
C ASP A 12 13.64 14.54 0.51
N ARG A 13 14.52 14.02 1.38
CA ARG A 13 14.18 13.75 2.79
C ARG A 13 14.14 15.00 3.65
N GLU A 14 14.88 16.05 3.29
CA GLU A 14 15.00 17.27 4.10
C GLU A 14 13.85 18.24 3.82
N THR A 15 13.51 18.43 2.55
CA THR A 15 12.51 19.39 2.05
C THR A 15 11.16 18.74 1.81
N GLY A 16 11.11 17.43 1.59
CA GLY A 16 9.91 16.68 1.25
C GLY A 16 9.44 16.85 -0.20
N PHE A 17 10.18 17.57 -1.05
CA PHE A 17 9.82 17.78 -2.46
C PHE A 17 10.17 16.57 -3.34
N LEU A 18 9.39 16.39 -4.42
CA LEU A 18 9.70 15.43 -5.46
C LEU A 18 10.71 16.04 -6.43
N GLU A 19 11.84 15.37 -6.64
CA GLU A 19 12.96 15.91 -7.42
C GLU A 19 13.02 15.34 -8.83
N LYS A 20 12.90 14.01 -8.95
CA LYS A 20 13.23 13.31 -10.20
C LYS A 20 12.41 12.04 -10.36
N GLU A 21 11.97 11.75 -11.59
CA GLU A 21 11.39 10.47 -11.95
C GLU A 21 12.45 9.35 -11.97
N LEU A 22 12.14 8.24 -11.31
CA LEU A 22 12.96 7.02 -11.33
C LEU A 22 12.41 5.97 -12.29
N GLY A 23 11.09 5.91 -12.46
CA GLY A 23 10.44 5.04 -13.43
C GLY A 23 8.92 5.19 -13.42
N SER A 24 8.31 4.78 -14.54
CA SER A 24 6.85 4.74 -14.74
C SER A 24 6.43 3.32 -15.08
N TYR A 25 5.39 2.79 -14.45
CA TYR A 25 4.95 1.40 -14.60
C TYR A 25 3.46 1.36 -14.93
N SER A 26 3.08 0.61 -15.97
CA SER A 26 1.70 0.52 -16.44
C SER A 26 1.07 -0.79 -16.00
N PHE A 27 -0.06 -0.71 -15.30
CA PHE A 27 -0.79 -1.87 -14.82
C PHE A 27 -2.15 -1.95 -15.51
N SER A 28 -2.43 -3.13 -16.09
CA SER A 28 -3.73 -3.46 -16.67
C SER A 28 -4.76 -3.89 -15.61
N GLU A 29 -4.29 -4.26 -14.42
CA GLU A 29 -5.10 -4.57 -13.26
C GLU A 29 -5.38 -3.30 -12.43
N ASP A 30 -6.47 -3.34 -11.67
CA ASP A 30 -6.86 -2.24 -10.80
C ASP A 30 -5.90 -2.10 -9.62
N VAL A 31 -5.13 -1.02 -9.63
CA VAL A 31 -4.21 -0.59 -8.57
C VAL A 31 -4.78 0.58 -7.77
N GLY A 32 -6.10 0.79 -7.78
CA GLY A 32 -6.79 1.90 -7.11
C GLY A 32 -6.57 1.99 -5.59
N MET A 33 -6.08 0.92 -4.96
CA MET A 33 -5.65 0.88 -3.56
C MET A 33 -4.33 1.62 -3.30
N VAL A 34 -3.56 1.96 -4.35
CA VAL A 34 -2.30 2.71 -4.19
C VAL A 34 -2.60 4.15 -3.84
N TYR A 35 -2.43 4.50 -2.56
CA TYR A 35 -2.64 5.85 -2.04
C TYR A 35 -1.54 6.81 -2.47
N ASN A 36 -0.27 6.41 -2.32
CA ASN A 36 0.87 7.07 -2.94
C ASN A 36 2.10 6.17 -2.96
N ILE A 37 3.08 6.53 -3.78
CA ILE A 37 4.37 5.86 -3.87
C ILE A 37 5.46 6.85 -4.22
N TYR A 38 6.62 6.72 -3.59
CA TYR A 38 7.82 7.50 -3.86
C TYR A 38 9.05 6.73 -3.40
N ALA A 39 10.23 7.16 -3.80
CA ALA A 39 11.48 6.62 -3.29
C ALA A 39 12.25 7.68 -2.51
N VAL A 40 13.07 7.26 -1.56
CA VAL A 40 13.97 8.11 -0.79
C VAL A 40 15.38 7.53 -0.83
N GLU A 41 16.40 8.39 -0.86
CA GLU A 41 17.79 7.92 -0.72
C GLU A 41 18.05 7.42 0.71
N SER A 42 18.77 6.32 0.81
CA SER A 42 19.28 5.77 2.07
C SER A 42 20.73 5.29 1.89
N GLU A 43 21.41 4.99 2.99
CA GLU A 43 22.80 4.49 2.96
C GLU A 43 22.94 3.16 2.18
N GLU A 44 21.88 2.37 2.11
CA GLU A 44 21.83 1.06 1.43
C GLU A 44 21.28 1.15 -0.01
N GLY A 45 21.07 2.36 -0.53
CA GLY A 45 20.43 2.60 -1.83
C GLY A 45 19.06 3.26 -1.70
N LYS A 46 18.29 3.30 -2.79
CA LYS A 46 16.97 3.94 -2.78
C LYS A 46 15.94 2.99 -2.17
N LYS A 47 15.17 3.47 -1.20
CA LYS A 47 14.05 2.74 -0.59
C LYS A 47 12.75 3.30 -1.13
N VAL A 48 11.87 2.44 -1.62
CA VAL A 48 10.51 2.78 -2.03
C VAL A 48 9.63 2.77 -0.80
N VAL A 49 8.79 3.81 -0.68
CA VAL A 49 7.70 3.90 0.28
C VAL A 49 6.42 3.83 -0.53
N LEU A 50 5.66 2.76 -0.35
CA LEU A 50 4.37 2.53 -0.96
C LEU A 50 3.30 2.57 0.13
N ARG A 51 2.32 3.47 -0.02
CA ARG A 51 1.12 3.50 0.82
C ARG A 51 -0.03 2.83 0.11
N LEU A 52 -0.62 1.84 0.75
CA LEU A 52 -1.83 1.19 0.30
C LEU A 52 -3.00 1.52 1.24
N SER A 53 -4.19 1.62 0.68
CA SER A 53 -5.45 1.82 1.39
C SER A 53 -6.54 0.92 0.80
N CYS A 54 -7.75 1.01 1.34
CA CYS A 54 -8.90 0.25 0.89
C CYS A 54 -9.28 0.58 -0.56
N ASP A 55 -9.86 -0.41 -1.24
CA ASP A 55 -10.43 -0.31 -2.59
C ASP A 55 -11.86 0.28 -2.63
N LYS A 56 -12.42 0.56 -1.46
CA LYS A 56 -13.74 1.16 -1.26
C LYS A 56 -13.70 2.20 -0.14
N GLU A 57 -14.68 3.09 -0.12
CA GLU A 57 -15.00 3.86 1.09
C GLU A 57 -15.52 2.88 2.14
N ILE A 58 -15.03 3.03 3.37
CA ILE A 58 -15.43 2.19 4.50
C ILE A 58 -16.27 3.02 5.49
N GLU A 59 -17.11 2.35 6.26
CA GLU A 59 -17.82 2.94 7.39
C GLU A 59 -16.88 3.11 8.60
N ASP A 60 -17.20 4.03 9.51
CA ASP A 60 -16.38 4.30 10.70
C ASP A 60 -16.11 3.04 11.53
N TRP A 61 -17.10 2.14 11.67
CA TRP A 61 -16.93 0.88 12.41
C TRP A 61 -16.02 -0.11 11.68
N GLU A 62 -15.95 -0.04 10.34
CA GLU A 62 -15.06 -0.90 9.56
C GLU A 62 -13.59 -0.49 9.75
N TYR A 63 -13.30 0.75 10.17
CA TYR A 63 -11.92 1.25 10.31
C TYR A 63 -11.11 0.41 11.31
N ASP A 64 -11.60 0.32 12.54
CA ASP A 64 -10.95 -0.47 13.60
C ASP A 64 -11.02 -1.97 13.29
N ALA A 65 -12.16 -2.43 12.77
CA ALA A 65 -12.33 -3.84 12.40
C ALA A 65 -11.37 -4.29 11.30
N ILE A 66 -11.06 -3.42 10.33
CA ILE A 66 -10.11 -3.76 9.27
C ILE A 66 -8.70 -3.88 9.85
N PHE A 67 -8.26 -2.97 10.72
CA PHE A 67 -6.95 -3.10 11.36
C PHE A 67 -6.85 -4.36 12.22
N ASP A 68 -7.86 -4.65 13.03
CA ASP A 68 -7.87 -5.81 13.92
C ASP A 68 -7.79 -7.16 13.17
N TYR A 69 -8.35 -7.23 11.96
CA TYR A 69 -8.44 -8.47 11.18
C TYR A 69 -7.41 -8.59 10.05
N TYR A 70 -6.73 -7.51 9.67
CA TYR A 70 -5.79 -7.51 8.56
C TYR A 70 -4.48 -8.23 8.91
N ASP A 71 -4.17 -9.32 8.20
CA ASP A 71 -2.90 -10.02 8.36
C ASP A 71 -1.78 -9.37 7.53
N MET A 72 -0.80 -8.78 8.21
CA MET A 72 0.39 -8.20 7.59
C MET A 72 1.46 -9.23 7.21
N GLU A 73 1.41 -10.47 7.72
CA GLU A 73 2.45 -11.50 7.47
C GLU A 73 2.70 -11.78 5.98
N PRO A 74 1.67 -11.93 5.11
CA PRO A 74 1.86 -12.18 3.68
C PRO A 74 2.60 -11.04 2.95
N LEU A 75 2.47 -9.81 3.43
CA LEU A 75 3.25 -8.67 2.94
C LEU A 75 4.65 -8.69 3.55
N ALA A 76 4.76 -8.81 4.87
CA ALA A 76 6.03 -8.80 5.59
C ALA A 76 7.03 -9.85 5.06
N ALA A 77 6.54 -11.00 4.58
CA ALA A 77 7.37 -12.06 4.01
C ALA A 77 8.12 -11.68 2.71
N GLN A 78 7.72 -10.59 2.06
CA GLN A 78 8.28 -10.16 0.77
C GLN A 78 8.87 -8.75 0.79
N VAL A 79 8.63 -7.93 1.82
CA VAL A 79 9.14 -6.56 1.91
C VAL A 79 10.09 -6.38 3.09
N GLU A 80 10.67 -5.19 3.24
CA GLU A 80 11.57 -4.90 4.36
C GLU A 80 10.79 -4.52 5.62
N SER A 81 9.71 -3.75 5.46
CA SER A 81 8.76 -3.47 6.52
C SER A 81 7.36 -3.20 5.98
N VAL A 82 6.38 -3.46 6.85
CA VAL A 82 4.99 -3.08 6.70
C VAL A 82 4.52 -2.56 8.06
N GLU A 83 3.94 -1.37 8.07
CA GLU A 83 3.46 -0.69 9.28
C GLU A 83 2.10 -0.06 9.01
N GLU A 84 1.25 -0.03 10.03
CA GLU A 84 -0.02 0.69 10.00
C GLU A 84 0.25 2.20 10.15
N GLU A 85 -0.47 3.02 9.38
CA GLU A 85 -0.43 4.47 9.52
C GLU A 85 -1.82 4.98 9.90
N GLU A 86 -1.95 5.35 11.17
CA GLU A 86 -3.18 5.93 11.72
C GLU A 86 -3.38 7.39 11.29
N GLY A 87 -4.60 7.91 11.48
CA GLY A 87 -4.94 9.31 11.24
C GLY A 87 -5.38 9.64 9.81
N HIS A 88 -5.49 8.62 8.95
CA HIS A 88 -6.17 8.71 7.66
C HIS A 88 -7.65 8.38 7.79
N TYR A 89 -8.45 8.80 6.81
CA TYR A 89 -9.89 8.50 6.76
C TYR A 89 -10.15 6.99 6.58
N ASN A 90 -9.40 6.35 5.68
CA ASN A 90 -9.38 4.90 5.52
C ASN A 90 -8.11 4.32 6.17
N PRO A 91 -8.09 3.03 6.53
CA PRO A 91 -6.89 2.31 6.92
C PRO A 91 -5.80 2.44 5.86
N VAL A 92 -4.56 2.65 6.32
CA VAL A 92 -3.39 2.79 5.45
C VAL A 92 -2.26 1.95 6.00
N TRP A 93 -1.57 1.27 5.08
CA TRP A 93 -0.34 0.53 5.38
C TRP A 93 0.83 1.14 4.61
N VAL A 94 1.92 1.40 5.33
CA VAL A 94 3.19 1.90 4.79
C VAL A 94 4.11 0.71 4.58
N ILE A 95 4.43 0.46 3.31
CA ILE A 95 5.23 -0.67 2.87
C ILE A 95 6.57 -0.14 2.35
N GLN A 96 7.68 -0.67 2.87
CA GLN A 96 9.02 -0.29 2.47
C GLN A 96 9.79 -1.44 1.82
N PHE A 97 10.43 -1.18 0.69
CA PHE A 97 11.29 -2.14 0.00
C PHE A 97 12.35 -1.44 -0.86
N THR A 98 13.46 -2.13 -1.14
CA THR A 98 14.53 -1.60 -1.99
C THR A 98 14.06 -1.39 -3.44
N PHE A 99 14.38 -0.24 -4.00
CA PHE A 99 14.17 0.07 -5.42
C PHE A 99 15.12 -0.75 -6.29
N SER A 100 14.61 -1.35 -7.38
CA SER A 100 15.42 -1.99 -8.42
C SER A 100 15.49 -1.10 -9.66
N ASP A 101 16.68 -0.94 -10.24
CA ASP A 101 16.86 -0.29 -11.54
C ASP A 101 16.34 -1.17 -12.71
N THR A 102 16.03 -2.45 -12.45
CA THR A 102 15.41 -3.34 -13.43
C THR A 102 13.91 -3.09 -13.46
N HIS A 103 13.44 -2.48 -14.56
CA HIS A 103 12.04 -2.13 -14.75
C HIS A 103 11.06 -3.30 -14.52
N GLU A 104 11.35 -4.47 -15.11
CA GLU A 104 10.52 -5.67 -14.97
C GLU A 104 10.46 -6.19 -13.52
N GLU A 105 11.56 -6.09 -12.76
CA GLU A 105 11.57 -6.51 -11.36
C GLU A 105 10.71 -5.58 -10.50
N MET A 106 10.80 -4.28 -10.74
CA MET A 106 9.98 -3.28 -10.05
C MET A 106 8.50 -3.44 -10.36
N GLU A 107 8.14 -3.61 -11.62
CA GLU A 107 6.75 -3.84 -12.02
C GLU A 107 6.19 -5.09 -11.35
N LYS A 108 6.91 -6.22 -11.41
CA LYS A 108 6.51 -7.46 -10.74
C LYS A 108 6.39 -7.29 -9.23
N LYS A 109 7.29 -6.54 -8.61
CA LYS A 109 7.29 -6.30 -7.16
C LYS A 109 6.05 -5.52 -6.73
N ILE A 110 5.76 -4.41 -7.42
CA ILE A 110 4.57 -3.58 -7.14
C ILE A 110 3.30 -4.40 -7.37
N SER A 111 3.19 -5.09 -8.52
CA SER A 111 2.06 -5.98 -8.81
C SER A 111 1.84 -7.04 -7.74
N HIS A 112 2.92 -7.64 -7.25
CA HIS A 112 2.82 -8.70 -6.25
C HIS A 112 2.34 -8.15 -4.90
N ILE A 113 2.88 -7.01 -4.45
CA ILE A 113 2.48 -6.35 -3.22
C ILE A 113 1.00 -5.92 -3.28
N VAL A 114 0.58 -5.25 -4.35
CA VAL A 114 -0.80 -4.79 -4.52
C VAL A 114 -1.77 -5.97 -4.56
N ASN A 115 -1.43 -7.05 -5.27
CA ASN A 115 -2.27 -8.24 -5.34
C ASN A 115 -2.35 -9.01 -4.02
N THR A 116 -1.27 -9.04 -3.23
CA THR A 116 -1.30 -9.61 -1.88
C THR A 116 -2.22 -8.79 -0.98
N HIS A 117 -2.06 -7.46 -0.98
CA HIS A 117 -2.91 -6.55 -0.20
C HIS A 117 -4.39 -6.69 -0.56
N LYS A 118 -4.72 -6.75 -1.86
CA LYS A 118 -6.08 -6.95 -2.34
C LYS A 118 -6.73 -8.23 -1.81
N LYS A 119 -5.98 -9.34 -1.84
CA LYS A 119 -6.48 -10.63 -1.35
C LYS A 119 -6.76 -10.58 0.14
N GLU A 120 -5.87 -9.92 0.89
CA GLU A 120 -6.04 -9.76 2.32
C GLU A 120 -7.27 -8.90 2.64
N LEU A 121 -7.43 -7.74 2.00
CA LEU A 121 -8.61 -6.88 2.18
C LEU A 121 -9.92 -7.62 1.88
N LEU A 122 -9.98 -8.40 0.80
CA LEU A 122 -11.18 -9.18 0.49
C LEU A 122 -11.48 -10.22 1.59
N SER A 123 -10.46 -10.87 2.13
CA SER A 123 -10.59 -11.81 3.26
C SER A 123 -11.10 -11.09 4.52
N VAL A 124 -10.56 -9.91 4.81
CA VAL A 124 -10.97 -9.08 5.95
C VAL A 124 -12.43 -8.65 5.80
N TYR A 125 -12.84 -8.13 4.64
CA TYR A 125 -14.23 -7.71 4.42
C TYR A 125 -15.23 -8.86 4.62
N ASP A 126 -14.89 -10.07 4.17
CA ASP A 126 -15.70 -11.26 4.41
C ASP A 126 -15.73 -11.64 5.90
N ALA A 127 -14.62 -11.45 6.63
CA ALA A 127 -14.51 -11.78 8.05
C ALA A 127 -15.25 -10.80 8.97
N ILE A 128 -15.34 -9.52 8.60
CA ILE A 128 -15.98 -8.47 9.41
C ILE A 128 -17.44 -8.20 9.05
N ALA A 129 -17.97 -8.85 8.00
CA ALA A 129 -19.31 -8.57 7.45
C ALA A 129 -20.46 -8.68 8.48
N ASP A 130 -20.31 -9.54 9.50
CA ASP A 130 -21.26 -9.76 10.59
C ASP A 130 -20.75 -9.24 11.95
N LYS A 131 -19.69 -8.43 11.96
CA LYS A 131 -19.00 -7.94 13.16
C LYS A 131 -19.34 -6.52 13.57
N LYS A 132 -20.22 -5.84 12.83
CA LYS A 132 -20.61 -4.44 13.10
C LYS A 132 -21.00 -4.19 14.56
N ASP A 133 -21.76 -5.10 15.18
CA ASP A 133 -22.21 -4.97 16.56
C ASP A 133 -21.06 -5.04 17.59
N ASP A 134 -19.90 -5.62 17.23
CA ASP A 134 -18.72 -5.69 18.11
C ASP A 134 -17.94 -4.35 18.15
N TYR A 135 -18.17 -3.47 17.18
CA TYR A 135 -17.41 -2.21 16.97
C TYR A 135 -18.25 -0.94 17.11
N ILE A 136 -19.57 -1.06 17.28
CA ILE A 136 -20.44 0.07 17.57
C ILE A 136 -20.79 0.00 19.05
N GLU A 137 -20.25 0.95 19.84
CA GLU A 137 -20.70 1.13 21.24
C GLU A 137 -22.20 1.49 21.27
N GLU A 138 -22.94 0.95 22.25
CA GLU A 138 -24.37 1.27 22.49
C GLU A 138 -24.63 2.78 22.76
#